data_AF-A0A3D3JTM0-F1
#
_entry.id   AF-A0A3D3JTM0-F1
#
_cell.length_a   1.000
_cell.length_b   1.000
_cell.length_c   1.000
_cell.angle_alpha   90.00
_cell.angle_beta   90.00
_cell.angle_gamma   90.00
#
_symmetry.space_group_name_H-M   'P 1'
#
loop_
_entity.id
_entity.type
_entity.pdbx_description
1 polymer ?
#
loop_
_entity_poly.entity_id
_entity_poly.type
_entity_poly.pdbx_seq_one_letter_code
_entity_poly.pdbx_strand_id
1 'polypeptide(L)'
;MAKRTLTSCWKQFEKFSLDYLGGEKDCAAIAKKLETLTSRTNGDKIGGALETLFIRPHITQKVTVAFSVEFEDGEIPSWQTRYDAETNRVIVHPLSIFKFINDIRKIVVVEHDGDFIDLRYASFLYEIGKISSVYLLFLLVLQRVAYLLEIAHLEKRGGVIEVAEGEAYHTLLWAFKELEGFAQRTRGDSVRAMFAISWYESDWITGR
;
A
#
# COMPACT_ATOMS: atom_id res chain seq x y z
N MET A 1 11.71 5.31 -28.36
CA MET A 1 10.59 5.43 -27.39
C MET A 1 11.13 6.03 -26.10
N ALA A 2 10.48 7.05 -25.54
CA ALA A 2 10.89 7.64 -24.26
C ALA A 2 10.77 6.60 -23.12
N LYS A 3 11.76 6.57 -22.23
CA LYS A 3 11.83 5.63 -21.10
C LYS A 3 10.70 5.97 -20.13
N ARG A 4 9.75 5.05 -19.91
CA ARG A 4 8.66 5.28 -18.94
C ARG A 4 9.22 5.35 -17.53
N THR A 5 8.73 6.30 -16.76
CA THR A 5 9.03 6.45 -15.34
C THR A 5 7.86 5.94 -14.52
N LEU A 6 8.12 5.47 -13.30
CA LEU A 6 7.08 5.10 -12.36
C LEU A 6 6.01 6.21 -12.25
N THR A 7 6.43 7.47 -12.09
CA THR A 7 5.52 8.61 -12.00
C THR A 7 4.60 8.75 -13.21
N SER A 8 5.12 8.56 -14.43
CA SER A 8 4.31 8.66 -15.65
C SER A 8 3.31 7.51 -15.81
N CYS A 9 3.69 6.29 -15.41
CA CYS A 9 2.79 5.14 -15.43
C CYS A 9 1.74 5.25 -14.33
N TRP A 10 2.15 5.67 -13.13
CA TRP A 10 1.27 5.79 -11.98
C TRP A 10 0.18 6.84 -12.19
N LYS A 11 0.51 7.98 -12.81
CA LYS A 11 -0.51 8.99 -13.21
C LYS A 11 -1.54 8.45 -14.21
N GLN A 12 -1.13 7.54 -15.10
CA GLN A 12 -2.05 6.91 -16.05
C GLN A 12 -2.94 5.87 -15.36
N PHE A 13 -2.37 5.07 -14.44
CA PHE A 13 -3.17 4.19 -13.58
C PHE A 13 -4.18 5.00 -12.77
N GLU A 14 -3.74 6.07 -12.12
CA GLU A 14 -4.61 6.97 -11.35
C GLU A 14 -5.79 7.45 -12.18
N LYS A 15 -5.52 8.02 -13.36
CA LYS A 15 -6.58 8.47 -14.27
C LYS A 15 -7.56 7.35 -14.59
N PHE A 16 -7.09 6.23 -15.15
CA PHE A 16 -7.99 5.18 -15.60
C PHE A 16 -8.71 4.47 -14.46
N SER A 17 -8.08 4.34 -13.29
CA SER A 17 -8.74 3.78 -12.12
C SER A 17 -9.82 4.71 -11.58
N LEU A 18 -9.60 6.02 -11.55
CA LEU A 18 -10.63 6.99 -11.15
C LEU A 18 -11.78 7.05 -12.16
N ASP A 19 -11.49 7.03 -13.47
CA ASP A 19 -12.51 6.96 -14.52
C ASP A 19 -13.38 5.70 -14.35
N TYR A 20 -12.76 4.55 -14.03
CA TYR A 20 -13.47 3.29 -13.77
C TYR A 20 -14.35 3.37 -12.51
N LEU A 21 -13.79 3.85 -11.40
CA LEU A 21 -14.49 3.95 -10.11
C LEU A 21 -15.59 5.00 -10.12
N GLY A 22 -15.48 6.02 -10.98
CA GLY A 22 -16.51 7.04 -11.18
C GLY A 22 -17.76 6.56 -11.93
N GLY A 23 -17.74 5.33 -12.46
CA GLY A 23 -18.85 4.76 -13.21
C GLY A 23 -19.06 5.43 -14.58
N GLU A 24 -17.97 5.82 -15.25
CA GLU A 24 -18.06 6.34 -16.62
C GLU A 24 -18.74 5.32 -17.55
N LYS A 25 -19.39 5.82 -18.62
CA LYS A 25 -20.26 5.04 -19.52
C LYS A 25 -19.57 3.88 -20.26
N ASP A 26 -18.24 3.72 -20.13
CA ASP A 26 -17.45 2.70 -20.83
C ASP A 26 -16.40 2.02 -19.92
N CYS A 27 -16.86 1.47 -18.79
CA CYS A 27 -16.01 0.71 -17.86
C CYS A 27 -15.25 -0.43 -18.56
N ALA A 28 -15.84 -1.07 -19.58
CA ALA A 28 -15.19 -2.14 -20.33
C ALA A 28 -13.98 -1.65 -21.13
N ALA A 29 -14.08 -0.51 -21.83
CA ALA A 29 -12.92 0.04 -22.52
C ALA A 29 -11.86 0.56 -21.54
N ILE A 30 -12.26 1.07 -20.37
CA ILE A 30 -11.33 1.49 -19.33
C ILE A 30 -10.58 0.29 -18.74
N ALA A 31 -11.27 -0.82 -18.45
CA ALA A 31 -10.64 -2.07 -18.01
C ALA A 31 -9.59 -2.55 -19.02
N LYS A 32 -9.91 -2.53 -20.33
CA LYS A 32 -8.95 -2.88 -21.39
C LYS A 32 -7.74 -1.95 -21.44
N LYS A 33 -7.91 -0.65 -21.17
CA LYS A 33 -6.80 0.32 -21.07
C LYS A 33 -5.92 0.01 -19.86
N LEU A 34 -6.52 -0.34 -18.72
CA LEU A 34 -5.82 -0.77 -17.50
C LEU A 34 -5.02 -2.06 -17.73
N GLU A 35 -5.60 -3.06 -18.39
CA GLU A 35 -4.90 -4.30 -18.78
C GLU A 35 -3.70 -4.02 -19.69
N THR A 36 -3.91 -3.18 -20.71
CA THR A 36 -2.85 -2.79 -21.65
C THR A 36 -1.71 -2.06 -20.93
N LEU A 37 -2.05 -1.14 -20.02
CA LEU A 37 -1.07 -0.41 -19.22
C LEU A 37 -0.31 -1.33 -18.26
N THR A 38 -1.00 -2.31 -17.67
CA THR A 38 -0.44 -3.32 -16.78
C THR A 38 0.58 -4.20 -17.51
N SER A 39 0.19 -4.78 -18.65
CA SER A 39 1.09 -5.59 -19.49
C SER A 39 2.35 -4.82 -19.87
N ARG A 40 2.18 -3.55 -20.27
CA ARG A 40 3.29 -2.65 -20.61
C ARG A 40 4.19 -2.35 -19.41
N THR A 41 3.62 -2.07 -18.25
CA THR A 41 4.36 -1.75 -17.01
C THR A 41 5.17 -2.95 -16.53
N ASN A 42 4.62 -4.16 -16.65
CA ASN A 42 5.32 -5.40 -16.33
C ASN A 42 6.47 -5.72 -17.30
N GLY A 43 6.38 -5.26 -18.55
CA GLY A 43 7.50 -5.32 -19.51
C GLY A 43 8.59 -4.27 -19.28
N ASP A 44 8.32 -3.25 -18.47
CA ASP A 44 9.26 -2.17 -18.14
C ASP A 44 10.09 -2.49 -16.87
N LYS A 45 11.08 -1.64 -16.53
CA LYS A 45 11.93 -1.82 -15.34
C LYS A 45 11.29 -1.39 -14.01
N ILE A 46 10.00 -1.07 -14.02
CA ILE A 46 9.32 -0.47 -12.86
C ILE A 46 9.20 -1.47 -11.71
N GLY A 47 8.76 -2.70 -12.00
CA GLY A 47 8.69 -3.76 -10.98
C GLY A 47 10.06 -4.03 -10.33
N GLY A 48 11.11 -4.16 -11.14
CA GLY A 48 12.47 -4.35 -10.64
C GLY A 48 13.00 -3.17 -9.82
N ALA A 49 12.57 -1.94 -10.10
CA ALA A 49 12.92 -0.78 -9.28
C ALA A 49 12.21 -0.83 -7.90
N LEU A 50 10.93 -1.20 -7.86
CA LEU A 50 10.19 -1.38 -6.60
C LEU A 50 10.79 -2.51 -5.75
N GLU A 51 11.10 -3.64 -6.38
CA GLU A 51 11.80 -4.77 -5.74
C GLU A 51 13.12 -4.31 -5.09
N THR A 52 13.97 -3.62 -5.87
CA THR A 52 15.30 -3.19 -5.42
C THR A 52 15.23 -2.21 -4.25
N LEU A 53 14.26 -1.30 -4.27
CA LEU A 53 14.16 -0.21 -3.29
C LEU A 53 13.40 -0.61 -2.02
N PHE A 54 12.41 -1.50 -2.12
CA PHE A 54 11.47 -1.76 -1.02
C PHE A 54 11.43 -3.21 -0.55
N ILE A 55 11.85 -4.20 -1.35
CA ILE A 55 11.80 -5.61 -0.96
C ILE A 55 13.19 -6.13 -0.58
N ARG A 56 14.15 -5.98 -1.49
CA ARG A 56 15.52 -6.50 -1.33
C ARG A 56 16.25 -6.01 -0.07
N PRO A 57 16.03 -4.79 0.45
CA PRO A 57 16.66 -4.37 1.70
C PRO A 57 16.23 -5.19 2.92
N HIS A 58 15.09 -5.88 2.85
CA HIS A 58 14.49 -6.61 3.97
C HIS A 58 14.43 -8.12 3.75
N ILE A 59 14.25 -8.57 2.50
CA ILE A 59 14.12 -9.97 2.13
C ILE A 59 15.26 -10.35 1.19
N THR A 60 16.07 -11.33 1.59
CA THR A 60 17.24 -11.80 0.81
C THR A 60 16.85 -12.75 -0.33
N GLN A 61 15.71 -13.43 -0.18
CA GLN A 61 15.15 -14.30 -1.22
C GLN A 61 14.66 -13.48 -2.41
N LYS A 62 14.68 -14.08 -3.60
CA LYS A 62 14.28 -13.41 -4.83
C LYS A 62 12.75 -13.28 -4.93
N VAL A 63 12.22 -12.20 -4.37
CA VAL A 63 10.82 -11.79 -4.49
C VAL A 63 10.72 -10.69 -5.53
N THR A 64 9.93 -10.86 -6.58
CA THR A 64 9.77 -9.84 -7.64
C THR A 64 8.46 -9.06 -7.51
N VAL A 65 8.33 -7.92 -8.19
CA VAL A 65 7.09 -7.12 -8.19
C VAL A 65 6.45 -7.14 -9.57
N ALA A 66 5.14 -7.40 -9.61
CA ALA A 66 4.32 -7.32 -10.81
C ALA A 66 3.02 -6.55 -10.54
N PHE A 67 2.41 -6.04 -11.60
CA PHE A 67 1.12 -5.36 -11.57
C PHE A 67 0.05 -6.29 -12.12
N SER A 68 -1.14 -6.29 -11.54
CA SER A 68 -2.35 -6.96 -12.06
C SER A 68 -3.55 -6.03 -11.95
N VAL A 69 -4.53 -6.23 -12.82
CA VAL A 69 -5.86 -5.57 -12.76
C VAL A 69 -6.97 -6.62 -12.86
N GLU A 70 -6.67 -7.83 -12.38
CA GLU A 70 -7.61 -8.96 -12.36
C GLU A 70 -8.77 -8.71 -11.40
N PHE A 71 -9.93 -9.23 -11.78
CA PHE A 71 -11.13 -9.22 -10.97
C PHE A 71 -11.29 -10.58 -10.28
N GLU A 72 -11.76 -10.57 -9.04
CA GLU A 72 -12.10 -11.78 -8.27
C GLU A 72 -13.62 -11.88 -8.23
N ASP A 73 -14.18 -12.95 -8.78
CA ASP A 73 -15.63 -13.16 -8.91
C ASP A 73 -16.38 -12.00 -9.58
N GLY A 74 -15.70 -11.31 -10.51
CA GLY A 74 -16.25 -10.15 -11.23
C GLY A 74 -16.15 -8.83 -10.45
N GLU A 75 -15.58 -8.83 -9.26
CA GLU A 75 -15.41 -7.66 -8.41
C GLU A 75 -13.96 -7.20 -8.30
N ILE A 76 -13.78 -5.93 -7.92
CA ILE A 76 -12.46 -5.38 -7.62
C ILE A 76 -11.98 -6.05 -6.32
N PRO A 77 -10.80 -6.70 -6.30
CA PRO A 77 -10.31 -7.39 -5.12
C PRO A 77 -10.17 -6.44 -3.92
N SER A 78 -10.42 -6.96 -2.72
CA SER A 78 -10.31 -6.20 -1.46
C SER A 78 -8.87 -5.85 -1.10
N TRP A 79 -7.90 -6.61 -1.62
CA TRP A 79 -6.48 -6.40 -1.38
C TRP A 79 -5.87 -5.39 -2.36
N GLN A 80 -4.91 -4.61 -1.88
CA GLN A 80 -4.14 -3.62 -2.68
C GLN A 80 -2.84 -4.23 -3.21
N THR A 81 -2.24 -5.09 -2.38
CA THR A 81 -1.08 -5.90 -2.73
C THR A 81 -1.30 -7.33 -2.20
N ARG A 82 -0.79 -8.33 -2.91
CA ARG A 82 -0.82 -9.74 -2.50
C ARG A 82 0.52 -10.39 -2.79
N TYR A 83 0.91 -11.38 -1.98
CA TYR A 83 2.03 -12.24 -2.33
C TYR A 83 1.51 -13.53 -2.98
N ASP A 84 2.04 -13.85 -4.16
CA ASP A 84 1.88 -15.13 -4.83
C ASP A 84 3.11 -15.99 -4.55
N ALA A 85 2.92 -17.03 -3.74
CA ALA A 85 3.96 -17.97 -3.34
C ALA A 85 4.40 -18.90 -4.48
N GLU A 86 3.56 -19.18 -5.47
CA GLU A 86 3.89 -20.07 -6.58
C GLU A 86 4.90 -19.42 -7.52
N THR A 87 4.71 -18.12 -7.79
CA THR A 87 5.61 -17.36 -8.68
C THR A 87 6.64 -16.51 -7.95
N ASN A 88 6.58 -16.47 -6.60
CA ASN A 88 7.38 -15.64 -5.72
C ASN A 88 7.31 -14.15 -6.09
N ARG A 89 6.07 -13.63 -6.12
CA ARG A 89 5.77 -12.27 -6.59
C ARG A 89 4.89 -11.50 -5.62
N VAL A 90 5.26 -10.25 -5.37
CA VAL A 90 4.32 -9.25 -4.86
C VAL A 90 3.54 -8.69 -6.05
N ILE A 91 2.24 -8.95 -6.05
CA ILE A 91 1.27 -8.42 -7.00
C ILE A 91 0.73 -7.10 -6.45
N VAL A 92 0.85 -6.03 -7.24
CA VAL A 92 0.28 -4.71 -6.98
C VAL A 92 -0.98 -4.58 -7.82
N HIS A 93 -2.11 -4.22 -7.20
CA HIS A 93 -3.39 -4.02 -7.89
C HIS A 93 -3.76 -2.52 -7.93
N PRO A 94 -3.43 -1.78 -9.01
CA PRO A 94 -3.60 -0.33 -9.05
C PRO A 94 -5.04 0.11 -8.81
N LEU A 95 -6.02 -0.60 -9.39
CA LEU A 95 -7.43 -0.25 -9.24
C LEU A 95 -7.89 -0.37 -7.78
N SER A 96 -7.44 -1.39 -7.05
CA SER A 96 -7.74 -1.55 -5.62
C SER A 96 -7.00 -0.52 -4.78
N ILE A 97 -5.79 -0.13 -5.17
CA ILE A 97 -5.05 0.96 -4.51
C ILE A 97 -5.82 2.27 -4.65
N PHE A 98 -6.27 2.65 -5.84
CA PHE A 98 -7.01 3.90 -6.01
C PHE A 98 -8.40 3.87 -5.37
N LYS A 99 -9.04 2.69 -5.31
CA LYS A 99 -10.24 2.48 -4.48
C LYS A 99 -9.93 2.76 -3.00
N PHE A 100 -8.90 2.12 -2.46
CA PHE A 100 -8.44 2.35 -1.08
C PHE A 100 -8.10 3.82 -0.81
N ILE A 101 -7.37 4.50 -1.71
CA ILE A 101 -7.05 5.93 -1.58
C ILE A 101 -8.32 6.77 -1.51
N ASN A 102 -9.31 6.49 -2.35
CA ASN A 102 -10.60 7.20 -2.32
C ASN A 102 -11.36 6.94 -1.02
N ASP A 103 -11.26 5.73 -0.48
CA ASP A 103 -11.95 5.35 0.76
C ASP A 103 -11.30 6.02 1.98
N ILE A 104 -9.98 5.96 2.12
CA ILE A 104 -9.28 6.57 3.26
C ILE A 104 -9.42 8.10 3.29
N ARG A 105 -9.52 8.75 2.13
CA ARG A 105 -9.74 10.20 2.03
C ARG A 105 -11.15 10.64 2.41
N LYS A 106 -12.09 9.70 2.52
CA LYS A 106 -13.45 9.94 3.00
C LYS A 106 -13.63 9.58 4.47
N ILE A 107 -12.60 9.04 5.13
CA ILE A 107 -12.67 8.73 6.56
C ILE A 107 -12.92 10.03 7.33
N VAL A 108 -13.97 9.99 8.15
CA VAL A 108 -14.23 10.99 9.18
C VAL A 108 -13.95 10.31 10.51
N VAL A 109 -12.92 10.78 11.20
CA VAL A 109 -12.57 10.27 12.53
C VAL A 109 -13.55 10.89 13.52
N VAL A 110 -14.41 10.05 14.11
CA VAL A 110 -15.33 10.47 15.17
C VAL A 110 -15.01 9.64 16.41
N GLU A 111 -14.75 10.34 17.52
CA GLU A 111 -14.60 9.69 18.82
C GLU A 111 -15.95 9.11 19.24
N HIS A 112 -16.04 7.78 19.30
CA HIS A 112 -17.19 7.04 19.78
C HIS A 112 -16.71 5.96 20.76
N ASP A 113 -17.61 5.44 21.61
CA ASP A 113 -17.39 4.31 22.54
C ASP A 113 -17.06 2.96 21.83
N GLY A 114 -16.50 3.01 20.61
CA GLY A 114 -16.08 1.86 19.83
C GLY A 114 -14.72 1.30 20.26
N ASP A 115 -14.31 0.21 19.60
CA ASP A 115 -13.03 -0.44 19.84
C ASP A 115 -11.86 0.56 19.65
N PHE A 116 -11.02 0.66 20.68
CA PHE A 116 -9.85 1.54 20.69
C PHE A 116 -8.90 1.24 19.52
N ILE A 117 -8.77 -0.03 19.11
CA ILE A 117 -7.91 -0.43 17.99
C ILE A 117 -8.47 0.08 16.66
N ASP A 118 -9.78 0.00 16.46
CA ASP A 118 -10.44 0.50 15.25
C ASP A 118 -10.35 2.02 15.14
N LEU A 119 -10.55 2.74 16.25
CA LEU A 119 -10.40 4.20 16.28
C LEU A 119 -8.96 4.61 15.93
N ARG A 120 -7.96 3.91 16.47
CA ARG A 120 -6.54 4.16 16.16
C ARG A 120 -6.24 3.88 14.70
N TYR A 121 -6.74 2.77 14.18
CA TYR A 121 -6.52 2.43 12.79
C TYR A 121 -7.17 3.45 11.85
N ALA A 122 -8.43 3.83 12.09
CA ALA A 122 -9.11 4.85 11.30
C ALA A 122 -8.40 6.21 11.37
N SER A 123 -7.94 6.61 12.55
CA SER A 123 -7.16 7.84 12.75
C SER A 123 -5.84 7.82 11.98
N PHE A 124 -5.14 6.68 12.01
CA PHE A 124 -3.93 6.51 11.23
C PHE A 124 -4.20 6.54 9.72
N LEU A 125 -5.26 5.86 9.25
CA LEU A 125 -5.68 5.87 7.85
C LEU A 125 -6.03 7.28 7.35
N TYR A 126 -6.71 8.08 8.18
CA TYR A 126 -6.99 9.48 7.89
C TYR A 126 -5.71 10.29 7.67
N GLU A 127 -4.71 10.08 8.53
CA GLU A 127 -3.42 10.77 8.45
C GLU A 127 -2.60 10.37 7.22
N ILE A 128 -2.51 9.09 6.89
CA ILE A 128 -1.87 8.64 5.63
C ILE A 128 -2.71 8.99 4.39
N GLY A 129 -4.00 9.28 4.51
CA GLY A 129 -4.82 9.77 3.40
C GLY A 129 -4.30 11.07 2.76
N LYS A 130 -3.50 11.83 3.52
CA LYS A 130 -2.86 13.10 3.12
C LYS A 130 -1.65 12.91 2.19
N ILE A 131 -1.01 11.74 2.23
CA ILE A 131 0.21 11.52 1.43
C ILE A 131 -0.11 11.33 -0.07
N SER A 132 0.87 11.63 -0.92
CA SER A 132 0.69 11.45 -2.38
C SER A 132 0.47 9.98 -2.76
N SER A 133 -0.28 9.74 -3.85
CA SER A 133 -0.61 8.38 -4.31
C SER A 133 0.62 7.52 -4.63
N VAL A 134 1.73 8.13 -5.04
CA VAL A 134 3.01 7.43 -5.26
C VAL A 134 3.63 6.95 -3.95
N TYR A 135 3.57 7.77 -2.89
CA TYR A 135 4.05 7.36 -1.57
C TYR A 135 3.13 6.29 -0.96
N LEU A 136 1.82 6.33 -1.25
CA LEU A 136 0.88 5.27 -0.84
C LEU A 136 1.20 3.94 -1.53
N LEU A 137 1.58 3.96 -2.81
CA LEU A 137 2.10 2.75 -3.48
C LEU A 137 3.30 2.18 -2.72
N PHE A 138 4.28 3.02 -2.37
CA PHE A 138 5.46 2.57 -1.63
C PHE A 138 5.10 2.00 -0.26
N LEU A 139 4.20 2.67 0.46
CA LEU A 139 3.68 2.22 1.74
C LEU A 139 3.05 0.83 1.64
N LEU A 140 2.19 0.59 0.64
CA LEU A 140 1.46 -0.68 0.48
C LEU A 140 2.35 -1.83 0.00
N VAL A 141 3.44 -1.52 -0.72
CA VAL A 141 4.50 -2.50 -1.02
C VAL A 141 5.28 -2.86 0.25
N LEU A 142 5.66 -1.88 1.06
CA LEU A 142 6.33 -2.11 2.35
C LEU A 142 5.43 -2.84 3.34
N GLN A 143 4.12 -2.57 3.35
CA GLN A 143 3.17 -3.31 4.17
C GLN A 143 3.16 -4.79 3.78
N ARG A 144 3.24 -5.11 2.48
CA ARG A 144 3.37 -6.50 2.03
C ARG A 144 4.67 -7.14 2.50
N VAL A 145 5.76 -6.39 2.53
CA VAL A 145 7.02 -6.86 3.13
C VAL A 145 6.84 -7.14 4.63
N ALA A 146 6.13 -6.29 5.36
CA ALA A 146 5.83 -6.51 6.78
C ALA A 146 5.04 -7.81 7.02
N TYR A 147 4.06 -8.11 6.17
CA TYR A 147 3.34 -9.38 6.19
C TYR A 147 4.27 -10.58 5.94
N LEU A 148 5.17 -10.48 4.95
CA LEU A 148 6.13 -11.56 4.64
C LEU A 148 7.18 -11.78 5.73
N LEU A 149 7.47 -10.75 6.52
CA LEU A 149 8.37 -10.82 7.67
C LEU A 149 7.64 -11.18 8.97
N GLU A 150 6.33 -11.39 8.91
CA GLU A 150 5.51 -11.75 10.09
C GLU A 150 5.66 -10.72 11.24
N ILE A 151 5.78 -9.42 10.91
CA ILE A 151 6.10 -8.37 11.91
C ILE A 151 5.06 -8.27 13.04
N ALA A 152 3.81 -8.63 12.76
CA ALA A 152 2.72 -8.60 13.72
C ALA A 152 2.53 -9.95 14.46
N HIS A 153 3.38 -10.95 14.21
CA HIS A 153 3.30 -12.24 14.88
C HIS A 153 4.04 -12.18 16.22
N LEU A 154 3.39 -12.65 17.27
CA LEU A 154 3.88 -12.65 18.65
C LEU A 154 4.06 -14.10 19.11
N GLU A 155 5.28 -14.44 19.54
CA GLU A 155 5.56 -15.73 20.18
C GLU A 155 5.16 -15.67 21.66
N LYS A 156 4.14 -16.45 22.05
CA LYS A 156 3.75 -16.62 23.45
C LYS A 156 4.61 -17.68 24.15
N ARG A 157 4.63 -17.64 25.48
CA ARG A 157 5.24 -18.69 26.31
C ARG A 157 4.67 -20.05 25.89
N GLY A 158 5.55 -20.94 25.42
CA GLY A 158 5.18 -22.26 24.90
C GLY A 158 5.34 -22.43 23.38
N GLY A 159 5.82 -21.41 22.66
CA GLY A 159 6.13 -21.49 21.23
C GLY A 159 4.91 -21.36 20.32
N VAL A 160 3.76 -20.94 20.86
CA VAL A 160 2.55 -20.65 20.08
C VAL A 160 2.72 -19.27 19.45
N ILE A 161 2.65 -19.23 18.12
CA ILE A 161 2.65 -17.98 17.35
C ILE A 161 1.20 -17.51 17.21
N GLU A 162 0.92 -16.30 17.67
CA GLU A 162 -0.37 -15.63 17.46
C GLU A 162 -0.19 -14.35 16.65
N VAL A 163 -1.15 -14.06 15.78
CA VAL A 163 -1.20 -12.79 15.05
C VAL A 163 -1.80 -11.73 15.99
N ALA A 164 -1.11 -10.60 16.15
CA ALA A 164 -1.61 -9.50 16.94
C ALA A 164 -2.94 -8.98 16.40
N GLU A 165 -3.84 -8.62 17.31
CA GLU A 165 -5.05 -7.87 16.97
C GLU A 165 -4.67 -6.57 16.24
N GLY A 166 -5.40 -6.23 15.17
CA GLY A 166 -5.03 -5.07 14.35
C GLY A 166 -3.78 -5.28 13.49
N GLU A 167 -3.50 -6.52 13.02
CA GLU A 167 -2.38 -6.83 12.13
C GLU A 167 -2.21 -5.82 10.97
N ALA A 168 -3.31 -5.44 10.31
CA ALA A 168 -3.28 -4.47 9.22
C ALA A 168 -2.73 -3.10 9.65
N TYR A 169 -3.13 -2.66 10.85
CA TYR A 169 -2.62 -1.43 11.45
C TYR A 169 -1.14 -1.53 11.82
N HIS A 170 -0.73 -2.62 12.48
CA HIS A 170 0.68 -2.81 12.88
C HIS A 170 1.63 -2.94 11.68
N THR A 171 1.24 -3.67 10.65
CA THR A 171 2.01 -3.79 9.41
C THR A 171 2.12 -2.44 8.67
N LEU A 172 1.05 -1.64 8.68
CA LEU A 172 1.07 -0.29 8.10
C LEU A 172 1.93 0.69 8.90
N LEU A 173 1.94 0.63 10.23
CA LEU A 173 2.83 1.44 11.07
C LEU A 173 4.30 1.13 10.78
N TRP A 174 4.64 -0.15 10.70
CA TRP A 174 5.99 -0.58 10.32
C TRP A 174 6.35 -0.04 8.93
N ALA A 175 5.45 -0.23 7.96
CA ALA A 175 5.66 0.23 6.59
C ALA A 175 5.84 1.75 6.51
N PHE A 176 5.10 2.51 7.32
CA PHE A 176 5.21 3.96 7.37
C PHE A 176 6.58 4.39 7.91
N LYS A 177 7.06 3.75 8.99
CA LYS A 177 8.41 4.00 9.51
C LYS A 177 9.50 3.73 8.47
N GLU A 178 9.38 2.64 7.72
CA GLU A 178 10.33 2.33 6.63
C GLU A 178 10.25 3.33 5.48
N LEU A 179 9.04 3.81 5.15
CA LEU A 179 8.83 4.87 4.16
C LEU A 179 9.49 6.19 4.58
N GLU A 180 9.39 6.55 5.87
CA GLU A 180 10.08 7.72 6.43
C GLU A 180 11.60 7.57 6.31
N GLY A 181 12.14 6.41 6.69
CA GLY A 181 13.55 6.11 6.54
C GLY A 181 14.03 6.19 5.08
N PHE A 182 13.22 5.69 4.14
CA PHE A 182 13.50 5.79 2.72
C PHE A 182 13.51 7.24 2.22
N ALA A 183 12.50 8.04 2.57
CA ALA A 183 12.41 9.45 2.18
C ALA A 183 13.58 10.27 2.73
N GLN A 184 13.94 10.04 4.00
CA GLN A 184 15.07 10.70 4.63
C GLN A 184 16.40 10.34 3.92
N ARG A 185 16.63 9.07 3.59
CA ARG A 185 17.85 8.63 2.90
C ARG A 185 17.95 9.13 1.45
N THR A 186 16.82 9.25 0.76
CA THR A 186 16.82 9.58 -0.68
C THR A 186 16.68 11.06 -0.99
N ARG A 187 16.00 11.83 -0.13
CA ARG A 187 15.71 13.25 -0.36
C ARG A 187 16.13 14.15 0.80
N GLY A 188 16.38 13.59 1.99
CA GLY A 188 16.63 14.37 3.20
C GLY A 188 15.36 14.92 3.85
N ASP A 189 14.19 14.56 3.34
CA ASP A 189 12.91 15.12 3.76
C ASP A 189 12.18 14.23 4.78
N SER A 190 11.50 14.86 5.73
CA SER A 190 10.51 14.20 6.59
C SER A 190 9.17 14.05 5.87
N VAL A 191 8.68 12.81 5.71
CA VAL A 191 7.35 12.53 5.13
C VAL A 191 6.26 13.25 5.92
N ARG A 192 6.38 13.28 7.25
CA ARG A 192 5.43 13.98 8.11
C ARG A 192 5.38 15.48 7.83
N ALA A 193 6.54 16.12 7.73
CA ALA A 193 6.61 17.55 7.42
C ALA A 193 6.07 17.85 6.01
N MET A 194 6.41 17.02 5.01
CA MET A 194 5.97 17.20 3.62
C MET A 194 4.45 17.14 3.46
N PHE A 195 3.76 16.31 4.24
CA PHE A 195 2.33 16.03 4.08
C PHE A 195 1.48 16.43 5.30
N ALA A 196 2.04 17.21 6.23
CA ALA A 196 1.38 17.65 7.45
C ALA A 196 0.71 16.50 8.23
N ILE A 197 1.47 15.42 8.44
CA ILE A 197 1.03 14.25 9.19
C ILE A 197 1.25 14.50 10.68
N SER A 198 0.18 14.40 11.46
CA SER A 198 0.16 14.62 12.91
C SER A 198 0.01 13.31 13.69
N TRP A 199 0.21 12.16 13.05
CA TRP A 199 0.14 10.86 13.70
C TRP A 199 1.43 10.49 14.44
N TYR A 200 1.48 10.54 15.77
CA TYR A 200 2.62 10.03 16.53
C TYR A 200 2.18 8.85 17.39
N GLU A 201 2.66 7.64 17.06
CA GLU A 201 2.28 6.41 17.76
C GLU A 201 2.47 6.51 19.28
N SER A 202 3.56 7.17 19.71
CA SER A 202 3.87 7.42 21.12
C SER A 202 2.79 8.20 21.86
N ASP A 203 2.08 9.09 21.15
CA ASP A 203 1.09 9.99 21.74
C ASP A 203 -0.24 9.25 22.01
N TRP A 204 -0.41 8.06 21.44
CA TRP A 204 -1.53 7.16 21.69
C TRP A 204 -1.20 6.06 22.72
N ILE A 205 0.07 5.91 23.11
CA ILE A 205 0.52 5.01 24.18
C ILE A 205 0.31 5.67 25.57
N THR A 206 -0.28 6.87 25.64
CA THR A 206 -0.67 7.47 26.92
C THR A 206 -1.90 6.79 27.52
N GLY A 207 -1.71 5.58 28.01
CA GLY A 207 -2.52 4.94 29.05
C GLY A 207 -1.65 4.79 30.28
N ARG A 208 -2.10 5.36 31.41
CA ARG A 208 -1.61 5.00 32.74
C ARG A 208 -1.91 3.55 33.06
#